data_AF-A0A3C1PGR6-F1
#
_entry.id   AF-A0A3C1PGR6-F1
#
_cell.length_a   1.000
_cell.length_b   1.000
_cell.length_c   1.000
_cell.angle_alpha   90.00
_cell.angle_beta   90.00
_cell.angle_gamma   90.00
#
_symmetry.space_group_name_H-M   'P 1'
#
loop_
_entity.id
_entity.type
_entity.pdbx_description
1 polymer ?
#
loop_
_entity_poly.entity_id
_entity_poly.type
_entity_poly.pdbx_seq_one_letter_code
_entity_poly.pdbx_strand_id
1 'polypeptide(L)'
;MSIASPLLKIITYLKSRHWQYIYQPENQQIITGVKADNFKRLMIIIRSLEDGERLEIEVPELIKGINPNPYKKILFQTLLSLTNETKMVRWEYDALTDQINAKIE
;
A
#
# COMPACT_ATOMS: atom_id res chain seq x y z
N MET A 1 2.79 14.23 25.61
CA MET A 1 3.60 13.45 24.64
C MET A 1 2.94 13.62 23.29
N SER A 2 3.58 14.31 22.34
CA SER A 2 3.08 14.33 20.95
C SER A 2 3.33 12.94 20.36
N ILE A 3 2.26 12.23 19.99
CA ILE A 3 2.36 10.94 19.31
C ILE A 3 3.06 11.22 17.97
N ALA A 4 4.22 10.59 17.75
CA ALA A 4 4.93 10.73 16.48
C ALA A 4 4.02 10.24 15.34
N SER A 5 3.79 11.10 14.35
CA SER A 5 2.94 10.82 13.17
C SER A 5 3.26 9.43 12.60
N PRO A 6 2.25 8.60 12.29
CA PRO A 6 2.46 7.28 11.68
C PRO A 6 3.37 7.32 10.45
N LEU A 7 3.26 8.37 9.63
CA LEU A 7 4.12 8.56 8.46
C LEU A 7 5.60 8.73 8.84
N LEU A 8 5.91 9.42 9.94
CA LEU A 8 7.30 9.57 10.39
C LEU A 8 7.89 8.22 10.84
N LYS A 9 7.08 7.35 11.45
CA LYS A 9 7.50 5.98 11.79
C LYS A 9 7.79 5.17 10.52
N ILE A 10 6.92 5.28 9.51
CA ILE A 10 7.11 4.61 8.21
C ILE A 10 8.35 5.15 7.49
N ILE A 11 8.56 6.46 7.45
CA ILE A 11 9.78 7.08 6.89
C ILE A 11 11.03 6.55 7.58
N THR A 12 11.01 6.47 8.92
CA THR A 12 12.14 5.94 9.70
C THR A 12 12.43 4.49 9.31
N TYR A 13 11.39 3.67 9.18
CA TYR A 13 11.52 2.29 8.73
C TYR A 13 12.09 2.20 7.31
N LEU A 14 11.56 2.97 6.36
CA LEU A 14 12.04 2.99 4.96
C LEU A 14 13.52 3.44 4.87
N LYS A 15 13.89 4.48 5.62
CA LYS A 15 15.29 4.93 5.75
C LYS A 15 16.20 3.82 6.25
N SER A 16 15.80 3.10 7.30
CA SER A 16 16.61 1.99 7.87
C SER A 16 16.86 0.87 6.85
N ARG A 17 15.95 0.68 5.89
CA ARG A 17 16.03 -0.31 4.82
C ARG A 17 16.70 0.22 3.55
N HIS A 18 17.19 1.46 3.54
CA HIS A 18 17.69 2.15 2.35
C HIS A 18 16.67 2.16 1.19
N TRP A 19 15.38 2.17 1.53
CA TRP A 19 14.29 2.15 0.57
C TRP A 19 14.04 3.57 0.08
N GLN A 20 14.00 3.75 -1.24
CA GLN A 20 13.64 5.03 -1.87
C GLN A 20 12.16 5.38 -1.64
N TYR A 21 11.89 6.64 -1.30
CA TYR A 21 10.53 7.17 -1.13
C TYR A 21 10.50 8.67 -1.42
N ILE A 22 9.30 9.20 -1.67
CA ILE A 22 8.99 10.62 -1.76
C ILE A 22 7.98 10.91 -0.65
N TYR A 23 8.26 11.90 0.20
CA TYR A 23 7.34 12.36 1.23
C TYR A 23 6.66 13.66 0.79
N GLN A 24 5.33 13.70 0.83
CA GLN A 24 4.50 14.84 0.46
C GLN A 24 3.67 15.27 1.68
N PRO A 25 4.19 16.17 2.53
CA PRO A 25 3.53 16.55 3.78
C PRO A 25 2.20 17.27 3.54
N GLU A 26 2.09 18.10 2.50
CA GLU A 26 0.87 18.77 2.07
C GLU A 26 -0.31 17.82 1.80
N ASN A 27 -0.02 16.62 1.32
CA ASN A 27 -1.01 15.58 1.02
C ASN A 27 -1.08 14.49 2.10
N GLN A 28 -0.34 14.66 3.22
CA GLN A 28 -0.15 13.64 4.25
C GLN A 28 0.15 12.24 3.69
N GLN A 29 1.10 12.14 2.75
CA GLN A 29 1.38 10.86 2.09
C GLN A 29 2.86 10.58 1.83
N ILE A 30 3.16 9.30 1.67
CA ILE A 30 4.46 8.75 1.24
C ILE A 30 4.23 7.96 -0.04
N ILE A 31 5.02 8.23 -1.07
CA ILE A 31 5.04 7.44 -2.30
C ILE A 31 6.34 6.65 -2.31
N THR A 32 6.24 5.33 -2.43
CA THR A 32 7.39 4.41 -2.49
C THR A 32 7.20 3.39 -3.61
N GLY A 33 8.25 2.67 -3.99
CA GLY A 33 8.16 1.65 -5.03
C GLY A 33 8.97 0.41 -4.70
N VAL A 34 8.44 -0.77 -5.00
CA VAL A 34 9.17 -2.03 -4.89
C VAL A 34 9.91 -2.28 -6.21
N LYS A 35 11.20 -2.56 -6.14
CA LYS A 35 11.94 -3.17 -7.26
C LYS A 35 11.68 -4.66 -7.23
N ALA A 36 10.97 -5.19 -8.21
CA ALA A 36 10.75 -6.62 -8.38
C ALA A 36 11.25 -7.04 -9.76
N ASP A 37 11.81 -8.23 -9.87
CA ASP A 37 12.36 -8.74 -11.14
C ASP A 37 11.30 -8.80 -12.26
N ASN A 38 10.02 -8.89 -11.86
CA ASN A 38 8.88 -9.09 -12.74
C ASN A 38 8.06 -7.81 -12.98
N PHE A 39 8.35 -6.71 -12.29
CA PHE A 39 7.62 -5.44 -12.42
C PHE A 39 8.60 -4.31 -12.69
N LYS A 40 8.36 -3.54 -13.77
CA LYS A 40 9.22 -2.40 -14.11
C LYS A 40 9.31 -1.41 -12.95
N ARG A 41 8.18 -1.11 -12.29
CA ARG A 41 8.04 -0.37 -11.02
C ARG A 41 6.67 -0.72 -10.41
N LEU A 42 6.60 -1.23 -9.18
CA LEU A 42 5.35 -1.35 -8.44
C LEU A 42 5.26 -0.18 -7.45
N MET A 43 4.42 0.80 -7.75
CA MET A 43 4.24 1.98 -6.89
C MET A 43 3.25 1.70 -5.76
N ILE A 44 3.59 2.18 -4.56
CA ILE A 44 2.79 2.11 -3.34
C ILE A 44 2.63 3.53 -2.82
N ILE A 45 1.39 3.94 -2.57
CA ILE A 45 1.06 5.23 -1.96
C ILE A 45 0.51 4.93 -0.56
N ILE A 46 1.07 5.56 0.46
CA ILE A 46 0.64 5.42 1.86
C ILE A 46 0.15 6.79 2.33
N ARG A 47 -1.13 6.89 2.72
CA ARG A 47 -1.74 8.12 3.22
C ARG A 47 -2.08 8.00 4.69
N SER A 48 -1.89 9.10 5.40
CA SER A 48 -2.44 9.29 6.73
C SER A 48 -3.76 10.03 6.59
N LEU A 49 -4.80 9.46 7.18
CA LEU A 49 -6.15 10.03 7.22
C LEU A 49 -6.51 10.33 8.67
N GLU A 50 -7.50 11.18 8.89
CA GLU A 50 -8.05 11.47 10.22
C GLU A 50 -6.92 11.81 11.23
N ASP A 51 -6.04 12.74 10.86
CA ASP A 51 -4.89 13.18 11.68
C ASP A 51 -3.96 12.05 12.18
N GLY A 52 -3.92 10.92 11.48
CA GLY A 52 -3.09 9.77 11.81
C GLY A 52 -3.79 8.68 12.60
N GLU A 53 -5.11 8.77 12.77
CA GLU A 53 -5.92 7.66 13.28
C GLU A 53 -6.03 6.52 12.27
N ARG A 54 -6.01 6.82 10.96
CA ARG A 54 -6.13 5.82 9.90
C ARG A 54 -4.99 5.88 8.89
N LEU A 55 -4.62 4.71 8.37
CA LEU A 55 -3.69 4.59 7.27
C LEU A 55 -4.37 3.92 6.07
N GLU A 56 -4.19 4.54 4.91
CA GLU A 56 -4.58 3.98 3.62
C GLU A 56 -3.33 3.61 2.84
N ILE A 57 -3.34 2.44 2.20
CA ILE A 57 -2.30 1.97 1.30
C ILE A 57 -2.95 1.68 -0.06
N GLU A 58 -2.51 2.38 -1.09
CA GLU A 58 -2.97 2.25 -2.47
C GLU A 58 -1.85 1.68 -3.35
N VAL A 59 -2.18 0.70 -4.20
CA VAL A 59 -1.24 0.11 -5.16
C VAL A 59 -1.86 0.15 -6.57
N PRO A 60 -1.78 1.30 -7.28
CA PRO A 60 -2.64 1.59 -8.44
C PRO A 60 -2.40 0.70 -9.68
N GLU A 61 -1.23 0.07 -9.79
CA GLU A 61 -0.85 -0.74 -10.95
C GLU A 61 -0.78 -2.25 -10.65
N LEU A 62 -1.20 -2.68 -9.46
CA LEU A 62 -1.03 -4.07 -9.02
C LEU A 62 -1.70 -5.07 -9.98
N ILE A 63 -2.95 -4.80 -10.38
CA ILE A 63 -3.70 -5.70 -11.29
C ILE A 63 -3.25 -5.54 -12.74
N LYS A 64 -2.99 -4.31 -13.20
CA LYS A 64 -2.57 -4.05 -14.59
C LYS A 64 -1.24 -4.73 -14.94
N GLY A 65 -0.33 -4.86 -13.97
CA GLY A 65 0.92 -5.59 -14.13
C GLY A 65 0.77 -7.12 -14.10
N ILE A 66 -0.42 -7.65 -13.75
CA ILE A 66 -0.70 -9.10 -13.64
C ILE A 66 -1.66 -9.48 -14.77
N ASN A 67 -1.12 -9.58 -15.98
CA ASN A 67 -1.80 -10.16 -17.14
C ASN A 67 -0.86 -11.26 -17.67
N PRO A 68 -1.20 -12.56 -17.54
CA PRO A 68 -2.51 -13.15 -17.78
C PRO A 68 -3.40 -13.50 -16.56
N ASN A 69 -4.69 -13.68 -16.86
CA ASN A 69 -5.84 -14.06 -16.02
C ASN A 69 -5.59 -15.06 -14.84
N PRO A 70 -4.79 -16.15 -14.95
CA PRO A 70 -4.63 -17.10 -13.82
C PRO A 70 -4.02 -16.48 -12.55
N TYR A 71 -3.13 -15.50 -12.69
CA TYR A 71 -2.47 -14.88 -11.54
C TYR A 71 -3.38 -13.86 -10.82
N LYS A 72 -4.38 -13.30 -11.51
CA LYS A 72 -5.38 -12.41 -10.89
C LYS A 72 -6.21 -13.15 -9.86
N LYS A 73 -6.62 -14.39 -10.15
CA LYS A 73 -7.36 -15.25 -9.21
C LYS A 73 -6.51 -15.60 -7.97
N ILE A 74 -5.25 -15.97 -8.19
CA ILE A 74 -4.32 -16.30 -7.10
C ILE A 74 -4.08 -15.07 -6.22
N LEU A 75 -3.85 -13.90 -6.82
CA LEU A 75 -3.67 -12.65 -6.07
C LEU A 75 -4.88 -12.36 -5.18
N PHE A 76 -6.09 -12.40 -5.72
CA PHE A 76 -7.29 -12.15 -4.90
C PHE A 76 -7.46 -13.18 -3.78
N GLN A 77 -7.15 -14.45 -4.04
CA GLN A 77 -7.17 -15.48 -3.01
C GLN A 77 -6.13 -15.20 -1.91
N THR A 78 -4.91 -14.79 -2.28
CA THR A 78 -3.87 -14.39 -1.33
C THR A 78 -4.30 -13.18 -0.49
N LEU A 79 -4.84 -12.12 -1.11
CA LEU A 79 -5.32 -10.95 -0.39
C LEU A 79 -6.46 -11.28 0.58
N LEU A 80 -7.38 -12.15 0.16
CA LEU A 80 -8.46 -12.64 1.02
C LEU A 80 -7.93 -13.43 2.23
N SER A 81 -6.93 -14.30 2.03
CA SER A 81 -6.27 -15.01 3.12
C SER A 81 -5.59 -14.06 4.11
N LEU A 82 -4.86 -13.06 3.62
CA LEU A 82 -4.18 -12.06 4.47
C LEU A 82 -5.18 -11.23 5.29
N THR A 83 -6.35 -10.93 4.73
CA THR A 83 -7.47 -10.26 5.45
C THR A 83 -7.88 -11.03 6.71
N ASN A 84 -7.95 -12.37 6.63
CA ASN A 84 -8.36 -13.20 7.74
C ASN A 84 -7.29 -13.34 8.83
N GLU A 85 -6.01 -13.30 8.46
CA GLU A 85 -4.88 -13.41 9.40
C GLU A 85 -4.59 -12.08 10.10
N THR A 86 -4.81 -10.96 9.42
CA THR A 86 -4.55 -9.61 9.91
C THR A 86 -5.88 -8.87 10.10
N LYS A 87 -6.57 -9.10 11.23
CA LYS A 87 -7.89 -8.51 11.57
C LYS A 87 -8.00 -6.97 11.45
N MET A 88 -6.90 -6.28 11.15
CA MET A 88 -6.78 -4.83 11.03
C MET A 88 -6.72 -4.33 9.58
N VAL A 89 -6.54 -5.20 8.58
CA VAL A 89 -6.38 -4.77 7.17
C VAL A 89 -7.60 -5.16 6.35
N ARG A 90 -8.32 -4.16 5.85
CA ARG A 90 -9.43 -4.33 4.92
C ARG A 90 -8.96 -4.03 3.49
N TRP A 91 -9.25 -4.94 2.56
CA TRP A 91 -8.93 -4.79 1.15
C TRP A 91 -10.19 -4.50 0.33
N GLU A 92 -10.11 -3.57 -0.61
CA GLU A 92 -11.17 -3.20 -1.54
C GLU A 92 -10.63 -3.26 -2.97
N TYR A 93 -11.39 -3.87 -3.88
CA TYR A 93 -11.08 -3.92 -5.31
C TYR A 93 -12.09 -3.08 -6.07
N ASP A 94 -11.60 -2.10 -6.83
CA ASP A 94 -12.41 -1.31 -7.76
C ASP A 94 -12.30 -1.91 -9.17
N ALA A 95 -13.41 -2.50 -9.63
CA ALA A 95 -13.50 -3.14 -10.93
C ALA A 95 -13.47 -2.16 -12.11
N LEU A 96 -13.77 -0.88 -11.89
CA LEU A 96 -13.75 0.14 -12.95
C LEU A 96 -12.33 0.62 -13.24
N THR A 97 -11.51 0.74 -12.19
CA THR A 97 -10.14 1.28 -12.28
C THR A 97 -9.06 0.19 -12.25
N ASP A 98 -9.45 -1.06 -11.96
CA ASP A 98 -8.56 -2.19 -11.67
C ASP A 98 -7.61 -1.92 -10.46
N GLN A 99 -8.04 -1.08 -9.53
CA GLN A 99 -7.25 -0.71 -8.34
C GLN A 99 -7.55 -1.61 -7.15
N ILE A 100 -6.53 -1.86 -6.34
CA ILE A 100 -6.66 -2.46 -5.01
C ILE A 100 -6.26 -1.42 -3.97
N ASN A 101 -7.15 -1.21 -3.01
CA ASN A 101 -6.96 -0.35 -1.86
C ASN A 101 -6.90 -1.20 -0.59
N ALA A 102 -6.01 -0.85 0.32
CA ALA A 102 -5.97 -1.41 1.66
C ALA A 102 -6.18 -0.29 2.68
N LYS A 103 -6.99 -0.57 3.69
CA LYS A 103 -7.24 0.32 4.82
C LYS A 103 -6.83 -0.41 6.08
N ILE A 104 -6.07 0.27 6.93
CA ILE A 104 -5.69 -0.23 8.25
C ILE A 104 -6.55 0.52 9.28
N GLU A 105 -7.36 -0.24 10.02
CA GLU A 105 -8.21 0.22 11.13
C GLU A 105 -7.55 0.01 12.49
#